data_AF-A0A6L3X9I7-F1
#
_entry.id   AF-A0A6L3X9I7-F1
#
_cell.length_a   1.000
_cell.length_b   1.000
_cell.length_c   1.000
_cell.angle_alpha   90.00
_cell.angle_beta   90.00
_cell.angle_gamma   90.00
#
_symmetry.space_group_name_H-M   'P 1'
#
loop_
_entity.id
_entity.type
_entity.pdbx_description
1 polymer ?
#
loop_
_entity_poly.entity_id
_entity_poly.type
_entity_poly.pdbx_seq_one_letter_code
_entity_poly.pdbx_strand_id
1 'polypeptide(L)' 'SYLWADVLAADAFSRFEEEGIFNRETGQSFLDNILTRGGSEEPMELFKRFRGREPQLDAMLEHYGIKG' A
#
# COMPACT_ATOMS: atom_id res chain seq x y z
N SER A 1 -12.85 1.21 -8.54
CA SER A 1 -13.81 2.05 -7.79
C SER A 1 -13.07 2.74 -6.66
N TYR A 2 -13.63 3.83 -6.09
CA TYR A 2 -13.00 4.57 -4.98
C TYR A 2 -12.63 3.67 -3.79
N LEU A 3 -13.52 2.73 -3.41
CA LEU A 3 -13.27 1.79 -2.32
C LEU A 3 -11.98 0.96 -2.50
N TRP A 4 -11.72 0.49 -3.72
CA TRP A 4 -10.51 -0.27 -4.00
C TRP A 4 -9.25 0.59 -3.91
N ALA A 5 -9.32 1.86 -4.29
CA ALA A 5 -8.20 2.79 -4.10
C ALA A 5 -7.95 3.06 -2.61
N ASP A 6 -9.00 3.19 -1.80
CA ASP A 6 -8.90 3.40 -0.35
C ASP A 6 -8.27 2.20 0.36
N VAL A 7 -8.65 0.97 -0.01
CA VAL A 7 -8.04 -0.27 0.52
C VAL A 7 -6.56 -0.32 0.21
N LEU A 8 -6.17 -0.05 -1.03
CA LEU A 8 -4.77 -0.04 -1.44
C LEU A 8 -3.98 1.06 -0.72
N ALA A 9 -4.57 2.25 -0.55
CA ALA A 9 -3.92 3.36 0.14
C ALA A 9 -3.70 3.05 1.62
N ALA A 10 -4.72 2.54 2.32
CA ALA A 10 -4.63 2.16 3.73
C ALA A 10 -3.58 1.06 3.94
N ASP A 11 -3.61 0.02 3.12
CA ASP A 11 -2.66 -1.09 3.26
C ASP A 11 -1.23 -0.70 2.83
N ALA A 12 -1.08 0.14 1.81
CA ALA A 12 0.23 0.69 1.48
C ALA A 12 0.79 1.54 2.63
N PHE A 13 -0.06 2.35 3.28
CA PHE A 13 0.34 3.17 4.42
C PHE A 13 0.71 2.33 5.64
N SER A 14 0.01 1.22 5.89
CA SER A 14 0.32 0.32 7.01
C SER A 14 1.77 -0.17 7.02
N ARG A 15 2.38 -0.38 5.83
CA ARG A 15 3.82 -0.73 5.74
C ARG A 15 4.72 0.38 6.28
N PHE A 16 4.37 1.65 6.07
CA PHE A 16 5.09 2.78 6.67
C PHE A 16 4.90 2.83 8.18
N GLU A 17 3.74 2.45 8.70
CA GLU A 17 3.53 2.34 10.15
C GLU A 17 4.35 1.20 10.76
N GLU A 18 4.46 0.07 10.06
CA GLU A 18 5.27 -1.10 10.46
C GLU A 18 6.78 -0.84 10.43
N GLU A 19 7.29 -0.23 9.36
CA GLU A 19 8.73 -0.05 9.10
C GLU A 19 9.27 1.33 9.53
N GLY A 20 8.38 2.25 9.89
CA GLY A 20 8.67 3.63 10.30
C GLY A 20 8.24 4.67 9.24
N ILE A 21 7.45 5.66 9.68
CA ILE A 21 6.78 6.64 8.80
C ILE A 21 7.77 7.38 7.87
N PHE A 22 8.98 7.65 8.35
CA PHE A 22 10.04 8.34 7.59
C PHE A 22 11.16 7.40 7.13
N ASN A 23 10.91 6.10 7.05
CA ASN A 23 11.88 5.13 6.57
C ASN A 23 12.20 5.39 5.08
N ARG A 24 13.48 5.67 4.79
CA ARG A 24 13.95 5.99 3.44
C ARG A 24 13.83 4.79 2.49
N GLU A 25 14.07 3.58 2.98
CA GLU A 25 14.00 2.36 2.17
C GLU A 25 12.56 2.07 1.74
N THR A 26 11.61 2.19 2.68
CA THR A 26 10.18 2.05 2.39
C THR A 26 9.71 3.12 1.39
N GLY A 27 10.14 4.37 1.57
CA GLY A 27 9.84 5.47 0.64
C GLY A 27 10.42 5.24 -0.76
N GLN A 28 11.66 4.76 -0.86
CA GLN A 28 12.27 4.42 -2.15
C GLN A 28 11.53 3.26 -2.83
N SER A 29 11.18 2.22 -2.06
CA SER A 29 10.37 1.10 -2.57
C SER A 29 9.01 1.56 -3.09
N PHE A 30 8.33 2.48 -2.41
CA PHE A 30 7.06 3.04 -2.87
C PHE A 30 7.21 3.83 -4.17
N LEU A 31 8.27 4.65 -4.28
CA LEU A 31 8.59 5.38 -5.51
C LEU A 31 8.82 4.42 -6.70
N ASP A 32 9.65 3.40 -6.51
CA ASP A 32 10.10 2.50 -7.58
C ASP A 32 9.01 1.53 -8.05
N ASN A 33 8.07 1.17 -7.16
CA ASN A 33 7.02 0.20 -7.46
C ASN A 33 5.68 0.84 -7.78
N ILE A 34 5.32 1.98 -7.19
CA ILE A 34 3.98 2.56 -7.35
C ILE A 34 4.04 3.84 -8.18
N LEU A 35 4.80 4.84 -7.73
CA LEU A 35 4.71 6.21 -8.28
C LEU A 35 5.34 6.36 -9.67
N THR A 36 6.43 5.64 -9.95
CA THR A 36 7.17 5.75 -11.22
C THR A 36 6.61 4.87 -12.35
N ARG A 37 5.70 3.95 -12.04
CA ARG A 37 5.30 2.88 -12.99
C ARG A 37 4.10 3.23 -13.86
N GLY A 38 3.29 4.23 -13.48
CA GLY A 38 2.14 4.67 -14.30
C GLY A 38 1.24 3.50 -14.70
N GLY A 39 0.91 3.39 -16.00
CA GLY A 39 0.13 2.27 -16.57
C GLY A 39 0.97 1.23 -17.30
N SER A 40 2.28 1.14 -17.03
CA SER A 40 3.18 0.22 -17.73
C SER A 40 3.06 -1.24 -17.29
N GLU A 41 2.51 -1.48 -16.09
CA GLU A 41 2.34 -2.80 -15.49
C GLU A 41 1.01 -2.86 -14.71
N GLU A 42 0.48 -4.06 -14.49
CA GLU A 42 -0.78 -4.25 -13.75
C GLU A 42 -0.65 -3.73 -12.30
N PRO A 43 -1.58 -2.87 -11.84
CA PRO A 43 -1.49 -2.24 -10.52
C PRO A 43 -1.37 -3.23 -9.35
N MET A 44 -1.99 -4.40 -9.48
CA MET A 44 -1.94 -5.44 -8.47
C MET A 44 -0.53 -6.05 -8.33
N GLU A 45 0.18 -6.23 -9.43
CA GLU A 45 1.55 -6.78 -9.41
C GLU A 45 2.56 -5.76 -8.87
N LEU A 46 2.33 -4.47 -9.14
CA LEU A 46 3.07 -3.37 -8.55
C LEU A 46 2.86 -3.31 -7.03
N PHE A 47 1.60 -3.46 -6.60
CA PHE A 47 1.26 -3.47 -5.18
C PHE A 47 1.89 -4.67 -4.46
N LYS A 48 1.80 -5.88 -5.01
CA LYS A 48 2.43 -7.07 -4.43
C LYS A 48 3.94 -6.94 -4.31
N ARG A 49 4.61 -6.32 -5.29
CA ARG A 49 6.05 -6.02 -5.19
C ARG A 49 6.36 -5.04 -4.07
N PHE A 50 5.55 -3.99 -3.91
CA PHE A 50 5.72 -3.03 -2.83
C PHE A 50 5.40 -3.63 -1.46
N ARG A 51 4.30 -4.36 -1.32
CA ARG A 51 3.81 -4.85 -0.01
C ARG A 51 4.38 -6.21 0.38
N GLY A 52 4.86 -6.99 -0.58
CA GLY A 52 5.27 -8.39 -0.41
C GLY A 52 4.11 -9.39 -0.34
N ARG A 53 2.86 -8.89 -0.37
CA ARG A 53 1.63 -9.69 -0.28
C ARG A 53 0.49 -9.02 -1.04
N GLU A 54 -0.61 -9.74 -1.23
CA GLU A 54 -1.86 -9.16 -1.73
C GLU A 54 -2.44 -8.14 -0.73
N PRO A 55 -3.23 -7.16 -1.21
CA PRO A 55 -3.87 -6.19 -0.32
C PRO A 55 -4.86 -6.88 0.62
N GLN A 56 -4.81 -6.48 1.89
CA GLN A 56 -5.68 -7.01 2.94
C GLN A 56 -6.70 -5.95 3.37
N LEU A 57 -7.97 -6.35 3.39
CA LEU A 57 -9.07 -5.48 3.79
C LEU A 57 -8.99 -5.07 5.27
N ASP A 58 -8.35 -5.89 6.09
CA ASP A 58 -8.22 -5.67 7.53
C ASP A 58 -7.44 -4.38 7.86
N ALA A 59 -6.43 -4.05 7.05
CA ALA A 59 -5.70 -2.79 7.16
C ALA A 59 -6.62 -1.57 6.97
N MET A 60 -7.64 -1.70 6.10
CA MET A 60 -8.66 -0.67 5.92
C MET A 60 -9.49 -0.51 7.21
N LEU A 61 -9.94 -1.61 7.81
CA LEU A 61 -10.77 -1.58 9.02
C LEU A 61 -10.04 -0.94 10.21
N GLU A 62 -8.75 -1.26 10.38
CA GLU A 62 -7.90 -0.61 11.38
C GLU A 62 -7.77 0.90 11.13
N HIS A 63 -7.54 1.30 9.88
CA HIS A 63 -7.38 2.70 9.50
C HIS A 63 -8.69 3.52 9.62
N TYR A 64 -9.87 2.90 9.50
CA TYR A 64 -11.17 3.54 9.79
C TYR A 64 -11.57 3.48 11.28
N GLY A 65 -10.75 2.87 12.14
CA GLY A 65 -11.07 2.71 13.56
C GLY A 65 -12.24 1.76 13.83
N ILE A 66 -12.59 0.91 12.85
CA ILE A 66 -13.65 -0.09 12.97
C ILE A 66 -12.97 -1.39 13.42
N LYS A 67 -12.85 -1.58 14.74
CA LYS A 67 -12.46 -2.88 15.29
C LYS A 67 -13.67 -3.82 15.25
N GLY A 68 -13.55 -4.92 14.53
CA GLY A 68 -14.42 -6.10 14.68
C GLY A 68 -14.13 -6.83 15.98
#